data_AF-A0A9C8FTQ0-F1
#
_entry.id   AF-A0A9C8FTQ0-F1
#
_cell.length_a   1.000
_cell.length_b   1.000
_cell.length_c   1.000
_cell.angle_alpha   90.00
_cell.angle_beta   90.00
_cell.angle_gamma   90.00
#
_symmetry.space_group_name_H-M   'P 1'
#
loop_
_entity.id
_entity.type
_entity.pdbx_description
1 polymer ?
#
loop_
_entity_poly.entity_id
_entity_poly.type
_entity_poly.pdbx_seq_one_letter_code
_entity_poly.pdbx_strand_id
1 'polypeptide(L)'
;MIRETDLFSPLRDYLTGQNYRVHSEVKGCDLVARKGEELIIVEMKTKISINLLAQALQRKEMSESVYIAVPVPPGKSSPPNFKRVKALLHKLELGCIFVDFLKTKTKVRVVLHPREYRQRKSPSRRRAIIREIDGRYAEFNRAGEVAGREKITAYKQEALRIAELLSRRGSASPADLRALGSSEKTQTILSRNVYGWFDRVQRGLYRLHPEGEKALWHYRDQLQTILKASRRERL
;
A
#
# COMPACT_ATOMS: atom_id res chain seq x y z
N MET A 1 -3.72 -33.98 -10.74
CA MET A 1 -4.14 -32.58 -10.54
C MET A 1 -5.08 -32.55 -9.35
N ILE A 2 -4.91 -31.61 -8.40
CA ILE A 2 -5.81 -31.51 -7.23
C ILE A 2 -7.17 -30.96 -7.69
N ARG A 3 -8.25 -31.63 -7.29
CA ARG A 3 -9.64 -31.25 -7.52
C ARG A 3 -10.26 -30.68 -6.24
N GLU A 4 -11.40 -30.01 -6.38
CA GLU A 4 -12.13 -29.43 -5.24
C GLU A 4 -12.64 -30.52 -4.30
N THR A 5 -13.10 -31.64 -4.84
CA THR A 5 -13.49 -32.84 -4.09
C THR A 5 -12.38 -33.41 -3.23
N ASP A 6 -11.11 -33.24 -3.63
CA ASP A 6 -9.97 -33.77 -2.89
C ASP A 6 -9.74 -32.99 -1.57
N LEU A 7 -10.27 -31.76 -1.45
CA LEU A 7 -10.19 -30.92 -0.24
C LEU A 7 -11.16 -31.39 0.86
N PHE A 8 -12.26 -32.04 0.49
CA PHE A 8 -13.33 -32.36 1.42
C PHE A 8 -12.89 -33.33 2.52
N SER A 9 -12.33 -34.49 2.17
CA SER A 9 -11.96 -35.52 3.17
C SER A 9 -10.99 -34.98 4.22
N PRO A 10 -9.88 -34.30 3.88
CA PRO A 10 -8.98 -33.72 4.87
C PRO A 10 -9.66 -32.74 5.82
N LEU A 11 -10.55 -31.89 5.31
CA LEU A 11 -11.27 -30.91 6.12
C LEU A 11 -12.30 -31.56 7.03
N ARG A 12 -13.05 -32.54 6.52
CA ARG A 12 -13.97 -33.35 7.30
C ARG A 12 -13.23 -34.02 8.45
N ASP A 13 -12.14 -34.73 8.17
CA ASP A 13 -11.40 -35.48 9.18
C ASP A 13 -10.82 -34.54 10.25
N TYR A 14 -10.31 -33.37 9.84
CA TYR A 14 -9.82 -32.33 10.75
C TYR A 14 -10.90 -31.76 11.68
N LEU A 15 -12.11 -31.51 11.17
CA LEU A 15 -13.22 -30.96 11.95
C LEU A 15 -13.90 -32.02 12.82
N THR A 16 -14.07 -33.24 12.31
CA THR A 16 -14.57 -34.38 13.09
C THR A 16 -13.65 -34.68 14.27
N GLY A 17 -12.33 -34.62 14.07
CA GLY A 17 -11.34 -34.75 15.16
C GLY A 17 -11.43 -33.67 16.26
N GLN A 18 -12.18 -32.59 16.01
CA GLN A 18 -12.47 -31.53 16.98
C GLN A 18 -13.91 -31.61 17.54
N ASN A 19 -14.58 -32.74 17.29
CA ASN A 19 -15.95 -33.05 17.71
C ASN A 19 -17.04 -32.26 16.97
N TYR A 20 -16.78 -31.82 15.73
CA TYR A 20 -17.85 -31.29 14.86
C TYR A 20 -18.53 -32.43 14.10
N ARG A 21 -19.85 -32.31 13.91
CA ARG A 21 -20.59 -33.08 12.91
C ARG A 21 -20.49 -32.36 11.57
N VAL A 22 -19.98 -33.05 10.55
CA VAL A 22 -19.67 -32.44 9.24
C VAL A 22 -20.64 -32.97 8.18
N HIS A 23 -21.17 -32.06 7.36
CA HIS A 23 -22.07 -32.34 6.24
C HIS A 23 -21.54 -31.66 4.97
N SER A 24 -21.68 -32.30 3.81
CA SER A 24 -21.37 -31.74 2.49
C SER A 24 -22.62 -31.19 1.81
N GLU A 25 -22.46 -30.18 0.95
CA GLU A 25 -23.49 -29.67 0.03
C GLU A 25 -24.80 -29.22 0.69
N VAL A 26 -24.72 -28.64 1.89
CA VAL A 26 -25.90 -28.15 2.63
C VAL A 26 -26.25 -26.73 2.20
N LYS A 27 -27.45 -26.51 1.66
CA LYS A 27 -27.92 -25.19 1.16
C LYS A 27 -26.92 -24.53 0.19
N GLY A 28 -26.25 -25.36 -0.62
CA GLY A 28 -25.23 -24.92 -1.58
C GLY A 28 -23.89 -24.54 -0.96
N CYS A 29 -23.66 -24.76 0.34
CA CYS A 29 -22.35 -24.63 0.97
C CYS A 29 -21.56 -25.93 0.77
N ASP A 30 -20.28 -25.84 0.41
CA ASP A 30 -19.50 -27.04 0.12
C ASP A 30 -19.31 -27.93 1.36
N LEU A 31 -19.01 -27.32 2.52
CA LEU A 31 -18.88 -28.02 3.81
C LEU A 31 -19.49 -27.18 4.94
N VAL A 32 -20.31 -27.83 5.77
CA VAL A 32 -20.90 -27.26 6.98
C VAL A 32 -20.55 -28.16 8.16
N ALA A 33 -20.06 -27.56 9.25
CA ALA A 33 -19.66 -28.28 10.46
C ALA A 33 -20.35 -27.68 11.69
N ARG A 34 -21.00 -28.52 12.51
CA ARG A 34 -21.76 -28.09 13.68
C ARG A 34 -21.27 -28.73 14.98
N LYS A 35 -21.17 -27.94 16.05
CA LYS A 35 -20.86 -28.39 17.41
C LYS A 35 -21.66 -27.57 18.42
N GLY A 36 -22.73 -28.14 18.96
CA GLY A 36 -23.71 -27.38 19.76
C GLY A 36 -24.32 -26.25 18.92
N GLU A 37 -24.12 -25.01 19.38
CA GLU A 37 -24.55 -23.77 18.71
C GLU A 37 -23.51 -23.24 17.71
N GLU A 38 -22.29 -23.77 17.71
CA GLU A 38 -21.26 -23.34 16.75
C GLU A 38 -21.56 -23.91 15.36
N LEU A 39 -21.58 -23.02 14.36
CA LEU A 39 -21.79 -23.35 12.96
C LEU A 39 -20.64 -22.82 12.11
N ILE A 40 -19.79 -23.71 11.60
CA ILE A 40 -18.70 -23.38 10.67
C ILE A 40 -19.16 -23.67 9.24
N ILE A 41 -18.94 -22.72 8.35
CA ILE A 41 -19.16 -22.89 6.91
C ILE A 41 -17.82 -22.77 6.19
N VAL A 42 -17.53 -23.69 5.28
CA VAL A 42 -16.28 -23.70 4.50
C VAL A 42 -16.59 -23.79 3.01
N GLU A 43 -16.17 -22.77 2.26
CA GLU A 43 -16.19 -22.77 0.80
C GLU A 43 -14.83 -23.23 0.26
N MET A 44 -14.82 -24.20 -0.66
CA MET A 44 -13.62 -24.89 -1.12
C MET A 44 -13.31 -24.57 -2.58
N LYS A 45 -12.06 -24.23 -2.89
CA LYS A 45 -11.60 -24.05 -4.27
C LYS A 45 -10.16 -24.46 -4.45
N THR A 46 -9.78 -24.86 -5.67
CA THR A 46 -8.36 -25.15 -5.99
C THR A 46 -7.47 -23.90 -6.00
N LYS A 47 -8.07 -22.70 -6.12
CA LYS A 47 -7.37 -21.41 -6.13
C LYS A 47 -8.24 -20.34 -5.48
N ILE A 48 -7.61 -19.34 -4.86
CA ILE A 48 -8.32 -18.15 -4.39
C ILE A 48 -8.75 -17.31 -5.59
N SER A 49 -10.05 -17.04 -5.70
CA SER A 49 -10.66 -16.27 -6.77
C SER A 49 -11.71 -15.29 -6.20
N ILE A 50 -12.13 -14.31 -7.00
CA ILE A 50 -13.19 -13.38 -6.60
C ILE A 50 -14.50 -14.13 -6.33
N ASN A 51 -14.83 -15.13 -7.16
CA ASN A 51 -16.03 -15.95 -6.99
C ASN A 51 -16.03 -16.67 -5.64
N LEU A 52 -14.90 -17.27 -5.24
CA LEU A 52 -14.77 -17.91 -3.92
C LEU A 52 -15.01 -16.92 -2.78
N LEU A 53 -14.46 -15.71 -2.89
CA LEU A 53 -14.66 -14.67 -1.88
C LEU A 53 -16.12 -14.19 -1.82
N ALA A 54 -16.77 -14.07 -2.97
CA ALA A 54 -18.18 -13.67 -3.06
C ALA A 54 -19.11 -14.73 -2.46
N GLN A 55 -18.88 -16.01 -2.79
CA GLN A 55 -19.62 -17.14 -2.19
C GLN A 55 -19.45 -17.14 -0.67
N ALA A 56 -18.21 -17.09 -0.17
CA ALA A 56 -17.94 -17.04 1.26
C ALA A 56 -18.57 -15.82 1.94
N LEU A 57 -18.56 -14.65 1.30
CA LEU A 57 -19.20 -13.46 1.85
C LEU A 57 -20.73 -13.62 1.97
N GLN A 58 -21.39 -14.24 0.99
CA GLN A 58 -22.82 -14.55 1.07
C GLN A 58 -23.13 -15.49 2.24
N ARG A 59 -22.23 -16.43 2.57
CA ARG A 59 -22.43 -17.33 3.72
C ARG A 59 -22.43 -16.62 5.06
N LYS A 60 -21.90 -15.40 5.15
CA LYS A 60 -21.91 -14.63 6.39
C LYS A 60 -23.30 -14.27 6.88
N GLU A 61 -24.30 -14.27 6.00
CA GLU A 61 -25.71 -14.11 6.38
C GLU A 61 -26.20 -15.26 7.29
N MET A 62 -25.53 -16.41 7.25
CA MET A 62 -25.90 -17.61 8.01
C MET A 62 -24.97 -17.91 9.19
N SER A 63 -23.75 -17.37 9.20
CA SER A 63 -22.77 -17.60 10.28
C SER A 63 -21.65 -16.56 10.26
N GLU A 64 -21.15 -16.18 11.43
CA GLU A 64 -19.91 -15.39 11.54
C GLU A 64 -18.64 -16.23 11.34
N SER A 65 -18.74 -17.56 11.46
CA SER A 65 -17.65 -18.51 11.34
C SER A 65 -17.52 -19.08 9.93
N VAL A 66 -17.26 -18.20 8.96
CA VAL A 66 -17.06 -18.59 7.54
C VAL A 66 -15.59 -18.64 7.17
N TYR A 67 -15.19 -19.70 6.49
CA TYR A 67 -13.83 -19.93 6.02
C TYR A 67 -13.80 -20.20 4.51
N ILE A 68 -12.71 -19.80 3.86
CA ILE A 68 -12.33 -20.38 2.58
C ILE A 68 -11.26 -21.45 2.79
N ALA A 69 -11.30 -22.53 2.01
CA ALA A 69 -10.27 -23.56 1.99
C ALA A 69 -9.65 -23.74 0.61
N VAL A 70 -8.32 -23.73 0.56
CA VAL A 70 -7.56 -23.87 -0.69
C VAL A 70 -6.33 -24.76 -0.51
N PRO A 71 -5.88 -25.47 -1.56
CA PRO A 71 -4.65 -26.23 -1.51
C PRO A 71 -3.41 -25.32 -1.51
N VAL A 72 -2.34 -25.78 -0.88
CA VAL A 72 -1.02 -25.15 -1.01
C VAL A 72 -0.29 -25.74 -2.22
N PRO A 73 0.27 -24.92 -3.12
CA PRO A 73 1.06 -25.44 -4.24
C PRO A 73 2.27 -26.26 -3.74
N PRO A 74 2.64 -27.36 -4.43
CA PRO A 74 3.79 -28.17 -4.04
C PRO A 74 5.07 -27.35 -3.84
N GLY A 75 5.78 -27.61 -2.74
CA GLY A 75 7.03 -26.91 -2.41
C GLY A 75 6.85 -25.45 -1.97
N LYS A 76 5.62 -24.98 -1.73
CA LYS A 76 5.33 -23.63 -1.20
C LYS A 76 4.77 -23.71 0.21
N SER A 77 4.87 -22.61 0.94
CA SER A 77 4.28 -22.48 2.29
C SER A 77 2.87 -21.89 2.28
N SER A 78 2.51 -21.19 1.19
CA SER A 78 1.22 -20.52 0.97
C SER A 78 0.92 -20.35 -0.53
N PRO A 79 -0.35 -20.09 -0.92
CA PRO A 79 -0.71 -19.71 -2.28
C PRO A 79 -0.05 -18.40 -2.74
N PRO A 80 0.04 -18.14 -4.06
CA PRO A 80 0.58 -16.90 -4.60
C PRO A 80 -0.11 -15.66 -4.02
N ASN A 81 0.67 -14.59 -3.78
CA ASN A 81 0.18 -13.31 -3.27
C ASN A 81 -0.56 -13.36 -1.91
N PHE A 82 -0.43 -14.43 -1.14
CA PHE A 82 -1.24 -14.64 0.07
C PHE A 82 -1.10 -13.52 1.11
N LYS A 83 0.04 -12.81 1.21
CA LYS A 83 0.16 -11.65 2.11
C LYS A 83 -0.87 -10.55 1.81
N ARG A 84 -1.13 -10.27 0.54
CA ARG A 84 -2.14 -9.29 0.10
C ARG A 84 -3.55 -9.85 0.29
N VAL A 85 -3.76 -11.11 -0.07
CA VAL A 85 -5.05 -11.80 0.09
C VAL A 85 -5.45 -11.90 1.56
N LYS A 86 -4.52 -12.23 2.46
CA LYS A 86 -4.77 -12.30 3.91
C LYS A 86 -5.28 -10.96 4.46
N ALA A 87 -4.75 -9.84 3.97
CA ALA A 87 -5.23 -8.52 4.35
C ALA A 87 -6.67 -8.25 3.84
N LEU A 88 -7.03 -8.77 2.67
CA LEU A 88 -8.39 -8.70 2.13
C LEU A 88 -9.36 -9.58 2.93
N LEU A 89 -9.01 -10.84 3.18
CA LEU A 89 -9.81 -11.76 4.00
C LEU A 89 -10.08 -11.20 5.38
N HIS A 90 -9.08 -10.58 6.00
CA HIS A 90 -9.25 -9.88 7.27
C HIS A 90 -10.25 -8.73 7.18
N LYS A 91 -10.30 -7.98 6.07
CA LYS A 91 -11.28 -6.88 5.88
C LYS A 91 -12.69 -7.39 5.63
N LEU A 92 -12.81 -8.58 5.03
CA LEU A 92 -14.07 -9.26 4.79
C LEU A 92 -14.52 -10.10 6.01
N GLU A 93 -13.66 -10.19 7.03
CA GLU A 93 -13.86 -10.99 8.24
C GLU A 93 -14.06 -12.48 7.91
N LEU A 94 -13.33 -12.97 6.91
CA LEU A 94 -13.35 -14.38 6.50
C LEU A 94 -12.13 -15.10 7.07
N GLY A 95 -12.35 -16.35 7.49
CA GLY A 95 -11.30 -17.29 7.82
C GLY A 95 -10.64 -17.89 6.57
N CYS A 96 -9.48 -18.51 6.77
CA CYS A 96 -8.76 -19.20 5.71
C CYS A 96 -8.07 -20.46 6.23
N ILE A 97 -8.30 -21.55 5.51
CA ILE A 97 -7.74 -22.87 5.78
C ILE A 97 -6.89 -23.28 4.57
N PHE A 98 -5.69 -23.77 4.85
CA PHE A 98 -4.83 -24.40 3.87
C PHE A 98 -4.90 -25.90 3.99
N VAL A 99 -5.00 -26.58 2.85
CA VAL A 99 -4.85 -28.03 2.73
C VAL A 99 -3.55 -28.33 2.01
N ASP A 100 -2.61 -28.94 2.72
CA ASP A 100 -1.26 -29.20 2.22
C ASP A 100 -1.13 -30.69 1.87
N PHE A 101 -1.15 -31.00 0.57
CA PHE A 101 -1.00 -32.37 0.06
C PHE A 101 0.50 -32.69 -0.09
N LEU A 102 1.14 -33.10 1.01
CA LEU A 102 2.54 -33.50 1.02
C LEU A 102 2.68 -34.93 0.48
N LYS A 103 3.91 -35.32 0.11
CA LYS A 103 4.21 -36.65 -0.44
C LYS A 103 3.73 -37.82 0.42
N THR A 104 3.76 -37.67 1.75
CA THR A 104 3.49 -38.75 2.71
C THR A 104 2.26 -38.50 3.59
N LYS A 105 1.69 -37.29 3.58
CA LYS A 105 0.55 -36.93 4.43
C LYS A 105 -0.17 -35.69 3.93
N THR A 106 -1.43 -35.54 4.31
CA THR A 106 -2.17 -34.29 4.15
C THR A 106 -2.18 -33.51 5.47
N LYS A 107 -1.91 -32.21 5.42
CA LYS A 107 -1.94 -31.33 6.60
C LYS A 107 -2.95 -30.21 6.41
N VAL A 108 -3.90 -30.09 7.34
CA VAL A 108 -4.83 -28.95 7.40
C VAL A 108 -4.25 -27.88 8.33
N ARG A 109 -4.27 -26.62 7.90
CA ARG A 109 -3.77 -25.47 8.67
C ARG A 109 -4.75 -24.31 8.59
N VAL A 110 -5.32 -23.91 9.73
CA VAL A 110 -6.05 -22.64 9.81
C VAL A 110 -5.04 -21.50 9.90
N VAL A 111 -5.04 -20.60 8.91
CA VAL A 111 -4.04 -19.52 8.77
C VAL A 111 -4.61 -18.13 9.06
N LEU A 112 -5.94 -18.04 9.14
CA LEU A 112 -6.70 -16.87 9.55
C LEU A 112 -8.05 -17.36 10.12
N HIS A 113 -8.42 -16.86 11.30
CA HIS A 113 -9.79 -17.00 11.80
C HIS A 113 -10.61 -15.77 11.42
N PRO A 114 -11.92 -15.92 11.14
CA PRO A 114 -12.82 -14.81 10.98
C PRO A 114 -12.87 -14.02 12.30
N ARG A 115 -12.82 -12.69 12.20
CA ARG A 115 -12.87 -11.78 13.34
C ARG A 115 -13.29 -10.40 12.88
N GLU A 116 -13.96 -9.66 13.77
CA GLU A 116 -14.43 -8.30 13.50
C GLU A 116 -13.28 -7.39 13.00
N TYR A 117 -13.55 -6.65 11.93
CA TYR A 117 -12.59 -5.72 11.34
C TYR A 117 -13.03 -4.27 11.49
N ARG A 118 -12.35 -3.55 12.38
CA ARG A 118 -12.47 -2.10 12.47
C ARG A 118 -11.50 -1.41 11.51
N GLN A 119 -12.04 -0.77 10.47
CA GLN A 119 -11.23 -0.03 9.50
C GLN A 119 -10.51 1.16 10.16
N ARG A 120 -9.18 1.14 10.14
CA ARG A 120 -8.36 2.29 10.55
C ARG A 120 -8.09 3.18 9.34
N LYS A 121 -8.67 4.38 9.33
CA LYS A 121 -8.28 5.44 8.38
C LYS A 121 -6.88 5.93 8.76
N SER A 122 -6.14 6.47 7.78
CA SER A 122 -4.84 7.11 8.01
C SER A 122 -4.94 8.60 7.68
N PRO A 123 -5.40 9.45 8.62
CA PRO A 123 -5.48 10.89 8.42
C PRO A 123 -4.13 11.51 8.07
N SER A 124 -3.04 10.96 8.62
CA SER A 124 -1.67 11.41 8.31
C SER A 124 -1.29 11.17 6.85
N ARG A 125 -1.57 9.99 6.29
CA ARG A 125 -1.34 9.70 4.87
C ARG A 125 -2.20 10.58 3.97
N ARG A 126 -3.48 10.79 4.32
CA ARG A 126 -4.36 11.72 3.59
C ARG A 126 -3.77 13.13 3.57
N ARG A 127 -3.37 13.67 4.73
CA ARG A 127 -2.74 14.99 4.84
C ARG A 127 -1.40 15.07 4.11
N ALA A 128 -0.63 13.99 4.03
CA ALA A 128 0.60 13.96 3.26
C ALA A 128 0.33 14.09 1.75
N ILE A 129 -0.69 13.39 1.24
CA ILE A 129 -1.11 13.49 -0.16
C ILE A 129 -1.59 14.92 -0.48
N ILE A 130 -2.45 15.49 0.36
CA ILE A 130 -2.95 16.86 0.18
C ILE A 130 -1.79 17.86 0.15
N ARG A 131 -0.86 17.79 1.11
CA ARG A 131 0.33 18.67 1.15
C ARG A 131 1.27 18.50 -0.04
N GLU A 132 1.32 17.32 -0.65
CA GLU A 132 2.11 17.07 -1.85
C GLU A 132 1.43 17.67 -3.08
N ILE A 133 0.09 17.67 -3.15
CA ILE A 133 -0.67 18.31 -4.24
C ILE A 133 -0.58 19.83 -4.12
N ASP A 134 -0.95 20.38 -2.96
CA ASP A 134 -1.00 21.83 -2.72
C ASP A 134 0.37 22.50 -2.79
N GLY A 135 1.46 21.71 -2.63
CA GLY A 135 2.82 22.22 -2.69
C GLY A 135 3.46 22.18 -4.08
N ARG A 136 2.75 21.73 -5.13
CA ARG A 136 3.29 21.66 -6.50
C ARG A 136 3.02 22.96 -7.23
N TYR A 137 4.07 23.51 -7.84
CA TYR A 137 3.94 24.62 -8.79
C TYR A 137 3.41 24.14 -10.15
N ALA A 138 3.75 22.92 -10.56
CA ALA A 138 3.27 22.31 -11.79
C ALA A 138 3.27 20.79 -11.73
N GLU A 139 2.52 20.14 -12.62
CA GLU A 139 2.56 18.69 -12.80
C GLU A 139 3.67 18.31 -13.80
N PHE A 140 4.64 17.55 -13.31
CA PHE A 140 5.74 17.04 -14.12
C PHE A 140 5.73 15.52 -14.26
N ASN A 141 4.98 14.81 -13.42
CA ASN A 141 4.95 13.36 -13.43
C ASN A 141 3.76 12.93 -14.30
N ARG A 142 3.99 12.28 -15.45
CA ARG A 142 2.88 11.77 -16.26
C ARG A 142 2.38 10.44 -15.71
N ALA A 143 1.07 10.22 -15.80
CA ALA A 143 0.46 8.94 -15.49
C ALA A 143 0.96 7.86 -16.47
N GLY A 144 1.28 6.66 -15.96
CA GLY A 144 1.73 5.53 -16.78
C GLY A 144 3.21 5.53 -17.16
N GLU A 145 4.03 6.44 -16.62
CA GLU A 145 5.47 6.45 -16.90
C GLU A 145 6.21 5.22 -16.37
N VAL A 146 7.26 4.82 -17.10
CA VAL A 146 8.11 3.66 -16.81
C VAL A 146 8.74 3.79 -15.42
N ALA A 147 8.73 2.69 -14.66
CA ALA A 147 9.40 2.63 -13.37
C ALA A 147 10.90 2.97 -13.51
N GLY A 148 11.38 3.95 -12.74
CA GLY A 148 12.79 4.34 -12.71
C GLY A 148 13.07 5.80 -13.10
N ARG A 149 12.10 6.51 -13.70
CA ARG A 149 12.25 7.95 -13.92
C ARG A 149 12.12 8.72 -12.60
N GLU A 150 12.97 9.72 -12.43
CA GLU A 150 13.04 10.48 -11.20
C GLU A 150 11.79 11.35 -11.00
N LYS A 151 11.12 11.20 -9.85
CA LYS A 151 9.90 11.95 -9.54
C LYS A 151 10.22 13.38 -9.12
N ILE A 152 9.48 14.34 -9.68
CA ILE A 152 9.59 15.75 -9.31
C ILE A 152 8.45 16.06 -8.35
N THR A 153 8.73 15.92 -7.05
CA THR A 153 7.81 16.17 -5.94
C THR A 153 7.71 17.65 -5.62
N ALA A 154 6.69 18.05 -4.84
CA ALA A 154 6.57 19.42 -4.32
C ALA A 154 7.85 19.90 -3.63
N TYR A 155 8.48 19.02 -2.83
CA TYR A 155 9.75 19.32 -2.16
C TYR A 155 10.88 19.64 -3.14
N LYS A 156 11.01 18.88 -4.24
CA LYS A 156 12.04 19.12 -5.24
C LYS A 156 11.78 20.39 -6.03
N GLN A 157 10.54 20.64 -6.43
CA GLN A 157 10.18 21.88 -7.12
C GLN A 157 10.53 23.10 -6.26
N GLU A 158 10.21 23.03 -4.98
CA GLU A 158 10.57 24.07 -4.01
C GLU A 158 12.09 24.22 -3.83
N ALA A 159 12.83 23.11 -3.75
CA ALA A 159 14.29 23.15 -3.68
C ALA A 159 14.92 23.78 -4.94
N LEU A 160 14.40 23.47 -6.14
CA LEU A 160 14.83 24.10 -7.39
C LEU A 160 14.52 25.60 -7.41
N ARG A 161 13.35 25.99 -6.90
CA ARG A 161 12.96 27.40 -6.77
C ARG A 161 13.91 28.17 -5.86
N ILE A 162 14.26 27.59 -4.71
CA ILE A 162 15.21 28.18 -3.76
C ILE A 162 16.61 28.27 -4.37
N ALA A 163 17.05 27.20 -5.05
CA ALA A 163 18.34 27.17 -5.74
C ALA A 163 18.46 28.29 -6.78
N GLU A 164 17.41 28.50 -7.58
CA GLU A 164 17.35 29.58 -8.56
C GLU A 164 17.40 30.98 -7.91
N LEU A 165 16.71 31.18 -6.79
CA LEU A 165 16.76 32.45 -6.07
C LEU A 165 18.16 32.74 -5.52
N LEU A 166 18.84 31.70 -4.99
CA LEU A 166 20.20 31.81 -4.49
C LEU A 166 21.21 32.05 -5.62
N SER A 167 21.05 31.39 -6.78
CA SER A 167 21.90 31.63 -7.96
C SER A 167 21.89 33.11 -8.37
N ARG A 168 20.72 33.76 -8.32
CA ARG A 168 20.57 35.18 -8.69
C ARG A 168 21.10 36.17 -7.64
N ARG A 169 21.05 35.80 -6.34
CA ARG A 169 21.40 36.68 -5.22
C ARG A 169 22.81 36.44 -4.68
N GLY A 170 23.45 35.32 -5.04
CA GLY A 170 24.71 34.87 -4.47
C GLY A 170 24.50 34.24 -3.08
N SER A 171 24.12 35.06 -2.09
CA SER A 171 23.76 34.57 -0.75
C SER A 171 22.53 35.30 -0.22
N ALA A 172 21.69 34.59 0.53
CA ALA A 172 20.45 35.16 1.07
C ALA A 172 20.03 34.45 2.36
N SER A 173 19.27 35.16 3.20
CA SER A 173 18.62 34.56 4.35
C SER A 173 17.34 33.82 3.93
N PRO A 174 16.88 32.84 4.72
CA PRO A 174 15.58 32.20 4.50
C PRO A 174 14.41 33.18 4.47
N ALA A 175 14.51 34.30 5.21
CA ALA A 175 13.48 35.34 5.21
C ALA A 175 13.47 36.10 3.88
N ASP A 176 14.64 36.47 3.35
CA ASP A 176 14.76 37.14 2.06
C ASP A 176 14.23 36.26 0.92
N LEU A 177 14.56 34.97 0.96
CA LEU A 177 14.07 34.00 -0.04
C LEU A 177 12.55 33.89 -0.02
N ARG A 178 11.93 33.87 1.17
CA ARG A 178 10.47 33.91 1.31
C ARG A 178 9.87 35.21 0.79
N ALA A 179 10.49 36.35 1.05
CA ALA A 179 10.06 37.64 0.50
C ALA A 179 10.12 37.67 -1.04
N LEU A 180 11.04 36.89 -1.65
CA LEU A 180 11.11 36.69 -3.09
C LEU A 180 10.14 35.61 -3.60
N GLY A 181 9.34 35.05 -2.70
CA GLY A 181 8.26 34.09 -2.91
C GLY A 181 8.72 32.66 -3.15
N SER A 182 9.67 32.20 -2.34
CA SER A 182 9.71 30.80 -1.91
C SER A 182 8.76 30.56 -0.72
N SER A 183 8.51 29.30 -0.38
CA SER A 183 7.52 28.90 0.62
C SER A 183 8.02 29.03 2.07
N GLU A 184 7.10 28.93 3.02
CA GLU A 184 7.40 28.82 4.47
C GLU A 184 8.36 27.66 4.82
N LYS A 185 8.46 26.65 3.95
CA LYS A 185 9.35 25.49 4.15
C LYS A 185 10.82 25.79 3.83
N THR A 186 11.13 26.98 3.32
CA THR A 186 12.48 27.38 2.88
C THR A 186 13.56 27.06 3.90
N GLN A 187 13.34 27.42 5.18
CA GLN A 187 14.33 27.15 6.24
C GLN A 187 14.57 25.66 6.47
N THR A 188 13.51 24.84 6.35
CA THR A 188 13.64 23.38 6.52
C THR A 188 14.38 22.76 5.34
N ILE A 189 14.13 23.23 4.12
CA ILE A 189 14.76 22.71 2.91
C ILE A 189 16.26 23.04 2.90
N LEU A 190 16.61 24.29 3.21
CA LEU A 190 17.99 24.73 3.33
C LEU A 190 18.74 24.00 4.45
N SER A 191 18.11 23.82 5.61
CA SER A 191 18.78 23.18 6.76
C SER A 191 18.94 21.68 6.62
N ARG A 192 17.94 20.96 6.06
CA ARG A 192 18.05 19.52 5.80
C ARG A 192 18.95 19.20 4.63
N ASN A 193 19.02 20.10 3.65
CA ASN A 193 19.86 19.99 2.45
C ASN A 193 19.86 18.58 1.83
N VAL A 194 18.68 17.97 1.68
CA VAL A 194 18.50 16.57 1.25
C VAL A 194 19.27 16.22 -0.04
N TYR A 195 19.44 17.20 -0.93
CA TYR A 195 20.10 17.02 -2.22
C TYR A 195 21.55 17.54 -2.27
N GLY A 196 22.06 18.15 -1.19
CA GLY A 196 23.40 18.74 -1.19
C GLY A 196 23.55 19.98 -2.08
N TRP A 197 22.47 20.72 -2.34
CA TRP A 197 22.46 21.89 -3.23
C TRP A 197 22.82 23.20 -2.54
N PHE A 198 22.82 23.24 -1.21
CA PHE A 198 22.95 24.49 -0.46
C PHE A 198 24.16 24.46 0.48
N ASP A 199 24.88 25.57 0.55
CA ASP A 199 25.95 25.80 1.52
C ASP A 199 25.44 26.76 2.60
N ARG A 200 25.72 26.45 3.86
CA ARG A 200 25.53 27.38 4.97
C ARG A 200 26.80 28.20 5.15
N VAL A 201 26.75 29.47 4.77
CA VAL A 201 27.90 30.39 4.88
C VAL A 201 28.11 30.80 6.33
N GLN A 202 27.03 31.19 7.01
CA GLN A 202 27.01 31.49 8.43
C GLN A 202 25.61 31.26 9.02
N ARG A 203 25.39 31.59 10.29
CA ARG A 203 24.07 31.42 10.91
C ARG A 203 23.02 32.24 10.16
N GLY A 204 22.06 31.56 9.54
CA GLY A 204 20.93 32.21 8.85
C GLY A 204 21.24 32.73 7.45
N LEU A 205 22.45 32.45 6.90
CA LEU A 205 22.84 32.88 5.56
C LEU A 205 23.27 31.67 4.74
N TYR A 206 22.69 31.52 3.56
CA TYR A 206 22.92 30.39 2.66
C TYR A 206 23.33 30.88 1.28
N ARG A 207 24.09 30.05 0.56
CA ARG A 207 24.43 30.23 -0.86
C ARG A 207 24.19 28.93 -1.62
N LEU A 208 24.23 29.01 -2.95
CA LEU A 208 24.15 27.82 -3.80
C LEU A 208 25.49 27.08 -3.81
N HIS A 209 25.44 25.76 -3.64
CA HIS A 209 26.61 24.88 -3.80
C HIS A 209 26.77 24.50 -5.29
N PRO A 210 27.98 24.19 -5.80
CA PRO A 210 28.18 23.80 -7.20
C PRO A 210 27.30 22.64 -7.70
N GLU A 211 26.96 21.67 -6.84
CA GLU A 211 25.98 20.61 -7.18
C GLU A 211 24.57 21.16 -7.40
N GLY A 212 24.20 22.24 -6.71
CA GLY A 212 22.97 22.98 -6.95
C GLY A 212 22.96 23.67 -8.32
N GLU A 213 24.09 24.21 -8.78
CA GLU A 213 24.22 24.77 -10.13
C GLU A 213 24.05 23.70 -11.22
N LYS A 214 24.69 22.54 -11.03
CA LYS A 214 24.50 21.38 -11.92
C LYS A 214 23.04 20.94 -11.95
N ALA A 215 22.36 20.94 -10.80
CA ALA A 215 20.95 20.61 -10.73
C ALA A 215 20.08 21.63 -11.48
N LEU A 216 20.33 22.95 -11.33
CA LEU A 216 19.60 23.97 -12.09
C LEU A 216 19.74 23.77 -13.60
N TRP A 217 20.94 23.40 -14.07
CA TRP A 217 21.14 23.05 -15.48
C TRP A 217 20.37 21.78 -15.87
N HIS A 218 20.46 20.73 -15.06
CA HIS A 218 19.81 19.44 -15.32
C HIS A 218 18.28 19.54 -15.41
N TYR A 219 17.67 20.38 -14.55
CA TYR A 219 16.22 20.56 -14.49
C TYR A 219 15.72 21.86 -15.13
N ARG A 220 16.48 22.44 -16.08
CA ARG A 220 16.18 23.76 -16.65
C ARG A 220 14.77 23.89 -17.23
N ASP A 221 14.27 22.84 -17.90
CA ASP A 221 12.96 22.85 -18.55
C ASP A 221 11.83 22.86 -17.50
N GLN A 222 12.00 22.08 -16.43
CA GLN A 222 11.06 22.04 -15.31
C GLN A 222 11.13 23.32 -14.49
N LEU A 223 12.33 23.88 -14.29
CA LEU A 223 12.54 25.15 -13.61
C LEU A 223 11.81 26.29 -14.33
N GLN A 224 11.91 26.38 -15.67
CA GLN A 224 11.16 27.38 -16.44
C GLN A 224 9.64 27.28 -16.19
N THR A 225 9.12 26.06 -16.12
CA THR A 225 7.70 25.80 -15.86
C THR A 225 7.32 26.21 -14.44
N ILE A 226 8.13 25.84 -13.42
CA ILE A 226 7.94 26.26 -12.02
C ILE A 226 7.90 27.79 -11.90
N LEU A 227 8.84 28.49 -12.55
CA LEU A 227 8.94 29.94 -12.49
C LEU A 227 7.75 30.64 -13.15
N LYS A 228 7.23 30.08 -14.26
CA LYS A 228 6.02 30.60 -14.93
C LYS A 228 4.79 30.43 -14.04
N ALA A 229 4.62 29.27 -13.41
CA ALA A 229 3.51 29.03 -12.49
C ALA A 229 3.55 29.96 -11.26
N SER A 230 4.73 30.12 -10.64
CA SER A 230 4.93 31.00 -9.48
C SER A 230 4.64 32.49 -9.74
N ARG A 231 4.64 32.93 -11.01
CA ARG A 231 4.31 34.31 -11.39
C ARG A 231 2.81 34.52 -11.56
N ARG A 232 2.06 33.49 -11.94
CA ARG A 232 0.61 33.55 -12.13
C ARG A 232 -0.16 33.62 -10.81
N GLU A 233 0.38 33.07 -9.73
CA GLU A 233 -0.23 33.12 -8.39
C GLU A 233 -0.04 34.47 -7.67
N ARG A 234 0.78 35.39 -8.21
CA ARG A 234 1.03 36.73 -7.61
C ARG A 234 0.25 37.87 -8.29
N LEU A 235 -0.52 37.56 -9.32
CA LEU A 235 -1.44 38.48 -10.01
C LEU A 235 -2.86 38.17 -9.54
#